data_AF-A0A5K0XTD3-F1
#
_entry.id   AF-A0A5K0XTD3-F1
#
_cell.length_a   1.000
_cell.length_b   1.000
_cell.length_c   1.000
_cell.angle_alpha   90.00
_cell.angle_beta   90.00
_cell.angle_gamma   90.00
#
_symmetry.space_group_name_H-M   'P 1'
#
loop_
_entity.id
_entity.type
_entity.pdbx_description
1 polymer ?
#
loop_
_entity_poly.entity_id
_entity_poly.type
_entity_poly.pdbx_seq_one_letter_code
_entity_poly.pdbx_strand_id
1 'polypeptide(L)'
;VIADNVGDNVGDIAGMGSDLFGSYAESSCAALFVASISSFGVEHDFMAMSYPLIISSMGILVCMITTLLTTEIFEIKSEKEIEPMLKRQLIISTVLMTIGIAIVSFIALPSSFELFDLGSKKTVKN
;
A
#
# COMPACT_ATOMS: atom_id res chain seq x y z
N VAL A 1 -25.19 -26.90 2.26
CA VAL A 1 -25.39 -25.82 3.25
C VAL A 1 -24.28 -25.78 4.28
N ILE A 2 -24.07 -26.78 5.15
CA ILE A 2 -22.94 -26.73 6.13
C ILE A 2 -21.58 -26.64 5.43
N ALA A 3 -21.31 -27.49 4.44
CA ALA A 3 -20.06 -27.45 3.68
C ALA A 3 -19.89 -26.17 2.83
N ASP A 4 -21.00 -25.52 2.50
CA ASP A 4 -21.03 -24.28 1.70
C ASP A 4 -20.56 -23.09 2.55
N ASN A 5 -21.21 -22.91 3.71
CA ASN A 5 -20.83 -21.88 4.68
C ASN A 5 -19.41 -22.11 5.26
N VAL A 6 -18.94 -23.36 5.33
CA VAL A 6 -17.53 -23.67 5.67
C VAL A 6 -16.62 -23.29 4.50
N GLY A 7 -17.04 -23.56 3.27
CA GLY A 7 -16.37 -23.15 2.04
C GLY A 7 -16.11 -21.64 1.97
N ASP A 8 -17.11 -20.81 2.27
CA ASP A 8 -16.97 -19.34 2.26
C ASP A 8 -15.85 -18.85 3.20
N ASN A 9 -15.73 -19.44 4.39
CA ASN A 9 -14.70 -19.05 5.34
C ASN A 9 -13.31 -19.59 4.95
N VAL A 10 -13.23 -20.82 4.41
CA VAL A 10 -11.96 -21.46 4.06
C VAL A 10 -11.40 -20.94 2.74
N GLY A 11 -12.25 -20.73 1.74
CA GLY A 11 -11.87 -20.21 0.44
C GLY A 11 -11.80 -18.69 0.44
N ASP A 12 -12.95 -18.04 0.61
CA ASP A 12 -13.08 -16.61 0.33
C ASP A 12 -12.41 -15.74 1.40
N ILE A 13 -12.36 -16.18 2.66
CA ILE A 13 -11.70 -15.44 3.73
C ILE A 13 -10.24 -15.88 3.91
N ALA A 14 -9.99 -17.15 4.24
CA ALA A 14 -8.63 -17.61 4.53
C ALA A 14 -7.75 -17.65 3.26
N GLY A 15 -8.30 -18.13 2.14
CA GLY A 15 -7.60 -18.15 0.86
C GLY A 15 -7.25 -16.75 0.36
N MET A 16 -8.25 -15.86 0.24
CA MET A 16 -8.02 -14.47 -0.19
C MET A 16 -7.07 -13.71 0.75
N GLY A 17 -7.15 -13.96 2.07
CA GLY A 17 -6.22 -13.36 3.03
C GLY A 17 -4.77 -13.76 2.78
N SER A 18 -4.52 -15.05 2.49
CA SER A 18 -3.17 -15.54 2.16
C SER A 18 -2.65 -15.01 0.83
N ASP A 19 -3.52 -14.84 -0.16
CA ASP A 19 -3.20 -14.29 -1.48
C ASP A 19 -2.80 -12.80 -1.40
N LEU A 20 -3.57 -12.00 -0.66
CA LEU A 20 -3.24 -10.58 -0.42
C LEU A 20 -1.95 -10.41 0.40
N PHE A 21 -1.71 -11.29 1.38
CA PHE A 21 -0.44 -11.28 2.12
C PHE A 21 0.75 -11.59 1.21
N GLY A 22 0.63 -12.59 0.34
CA GLY A 22 1.65 -12.93 -0.65
C GLY A 22 1.97 -11.74 -1.56
N SER A 23 0.94 -11.11 -2.12
CA SER A 23 1.07 -9.91 -2.97
C SER A 23 1.78 -8.76 -2.25
N TYR A 24 1.43 -8.49 -0.99
CA TYR A 24 2.08 -7.46 -0.16
C TYR A 24 3.56 -7.79 0.12
N ALA A 25 3.85 -9.03 0.50
CA ALA A 25 5.20 -9.47 0.84
C ALA A 25 6.12 -9.43 -0.38
N GLU A 26 5.66 -9.97 -1.53
CA GLU A 26 6.43 -9.99 -2.78
C GLU A 26 6.71 -8.58 -3.30
N SER A 27 5.72 -7.69 -3.31
CA SER A 27 5.89 -6.30 -3.73
C SER A 27 6.92 -5.56 -2.86
N SER A 28 6.86 -5.77 -1.55
CA SER A 28 7.80 -5.15 -0.59
C SER A 28 9.22 -5.68 -0.77
N CYS A 29 9.37 -7.01 -0.87
CA CYS A 29 10.65 -7.67 -1.08
C CYS A 29 11.28 -7.30 -2.42
N ALA A 30 10.50 -7.19 -3.50
CA ALA A 30 10.99 -6.78 -4.81
C ALA A 30 11.56 -5.34 -4.77
N ALA A 31 10.85 -4.41 -4.13
CA ALA A 31 11.33 -3.04 -3.95
C ALA A 31 12.61 -2.99 -3.09
N LEU A 32 12.65 -3.72 -1.98
CA LEU A 32 13.81 -3.81 -1.10
C LEU A 32 15.03 -4.42 -1.80
N PHE A 33 14.83 -5.44 -2.63
CA PHE A 33 15.92 -6.06 -3.38
C PHE A 33 16.58 -5.05 -4.33
N VAL A 34 15.80 -4.34 -5.14
CA VAL A 34 16.32 -3.31 -6.04
C VAL A 34 16.95 -2.15 -5.26
N ALA A 35 16.33 -1.71 -4.16
CA ALA A 35 16.88 -0.67 -3.29
C ALA A 35 18.23 -1.05 -2.66
N SER A 36 18.41 -2.33 -2.28
CA SER A 36 19.62 -2.84 -1.62
C SER A 36 20.89 -2.74 -2.48
N ILE A 37 20.72 -2.85 -3.80
CA ILE A 37 21.80 -2.74 -4.79
C ILE A 37 21.86 -1.36 -5.46
N SER A 38 20.98 -0.45 -5.05
CA SER A 38 20.93 0.96 -5.46
C SER A 38 21.69 1.85 -4.47
N SER A 39 21.73 3.17 -4.70
CA SER A 39 22.43 4.10 -3.79
C SER A 39 21.93 3.99 -2.34
N PHE A 40 20.65 3.70 -2.14
CA PHE A 40 20.04 3.53 -0.81
C PHE A 40 20.73 2.45 0.03
N GLY A 41 21.01 1.27 -0.57
CA GLY A 41 21.69 0.19 0.12
C GLY A 41 23.21 0.38 0.21
N VAL A 42 23.82 0.95 -0.84
CA VAL A 42 25.29 1.16 -0.91
C VAL A 42 25.76 2.26 0.05
N GLU A 43 24.98 3.33 0.19
CA GLU A 43 25.28 4.45 1.09
C GLU A 43 24.74 4.22 2.50
N HIS A 44 24.11 3.07 2.75
CA HIS A 44 23.48 2.71 4.02
C HIS A 44 22.42 3.74 4.51
N ASP A 45 21.69 4.35 3.58
CA ASP A 45 20.57 5.24 3.91
C ASP A 45 19.35 4.39 4.33
N PHE A 46 19.23 4.18 5.64
CA PHE A 46 18.14 3.40 6.22
C PHE A 46 16.76 3.96 5.91
N MET A 47 16.62 5.28 5.81
CA MET A 47 15.33 5.93 5.61
C MET A 47 14.82 5.69 4.19
N ALA A 48 15.67 5.92 3.18
CA ALA A 48 15.34 5.66 1.79
C ALA A 48 15.24 4.15 1.47
N MET A 49 16.07 3.31 2.10
CA MET A 49 15.98 1.85 1.99
C MET A 49 14.65 1.31 2.53
N SER A 50 14.14 1.89 3.62
CA SER A 50 12.87 1.49 4.25
C SER A 50 11.64 2.11 3.58
N TYR A 51 11.81 2.86 2.49
CA TYR A 51 10.73 3.53 1.77
C TYR A 51 9.46 2.68 1.50
N PRO A 52 9.54 1.44 0.97
CA PRO A 52 8.34 0.63 0.74
C PRO A 52 7.56 0.30 2.05
N LEU A 53 8.26 0.17 3.18
CA LEU A 53 7.65 -0.09 4.49
C LEU A 53 7.02 1.18 5.09
N ILE A 54 7.64 2.34 4.86
CA ILE A 54 7.11 3.64 5.30
C ILE A 54 5.81 3.96 4.53
N ILE A 55 5.79 3.71 3.22
CA ILE A 55 4.58 3.86 2.39
C ILE A 55 3.47 2.94 2.90
N SER A 56 3.77 1.68 3.20
CA SER A 56 2.79 0.74 3.75
C SER A 56 2.25 1.20 5.12
N SER A 57 3.12 1.75 5.97
CA SER A 57 2.74 2.31 7.28
C SER A 57 1.84 3.54 7.14
N MET A 58 2.13 4.43 6.19
CA MET A 58 1.25 5.56 5.83
C MET A 58 -0.11 5.05 5.31
N GLY A 59 -0.10 3.99 4.50
CA GLY A 59 -1.31 3.34 4.00
C GLY A 59 -2.23 2.87 5.11
N ILE A 60 -1.70 2.29 6.19
CA ILE A 60 -2.51 1.88 7.37
C ILE A 60 -3.21 3.09 8.00
N LEU A 61 -2.50 4.21 8.18
CA LEU A 61 -3.08 5.44 8.74
C LEU A 61 -4.17 6.02 7.82
N VAL A 62 -3.90 6.09 6.52
CA VAL A 62 -4.85 6.57 5.52
C VAL A 62 -6.11 5.69 5.48
N CYS A 63 -5.95 4.37 5.50
CA CYS A 63 -7.06 3.44 5.53
C CYS A 63 -7.87 3.56 6.82
N MET A 64 -7.22 3.76 7.98
CA MET A 64 -7.90 4.01 9.25
C MET A 64 -8.76 5.27 9.18
N ILE A 65 -8.21 6.38 8.71
CA ILE A 65 -8.94 7.65 8.54
C ILE A 65 -10.09 7.46 7.55
N THR A 66 -9.83 6.81 6.41
CA THR A 66 -10.86 6.55 5.40
C THR A 66 -12.01 5.77 5.99
N THR A 67 -11.73 4.67 6.70
CA THR A 67 -12.76 3.86 7.35
C THR A 67 -13.61 4.70 8.31
N LEU A 68 -12.98 5.45 9.23
CA LEU A 68 -13.70 6.31 10.17
C LEU A 68 -14.58 7.35 9.47
N LEU A 69 -14.06 8.02 8.43
CA LEU A 69 -14.83 8.98 7.64
C LEU A 69 -16.01 8.30 6.93
N THR A 70 -15.83 7.08 6.43
CA THR A 70 -16.88 6.38 5.71
C THR A 70 -17.96 5.78 6.62
N THR A 71 -17.60 5.25 7.78
CA THR A 71 -18.53 4.56 8.69
C THR A 71 -19.29 5.52 9.60
N GLU A 72 -18.66 6.61 10.05
CA GLU A 72 -19.29 7.55 11.00
C GLU A 72 -20.13 8.62 10.30
N ILE A 73 -19.75 9.03 9.08
CA ILE A 73 -20.37 10.18 8.39
C ILE A 73 -21.52 9.74 7.48
N PHE A 74 -21.42 8.54 6.88
CA PHE A 74 -22.37 8.06 5.90
C PHE A 74 -23.17 6.87 6.45
N GLU A 75 -24.43 7.12 6.77
CA GLU A 75 -25.37 6.07 7.14
C GLU A 75 -26.05 5.50 5.87
N ILE A 76 -26.02 4.18 5.72
CA ILE A 76 -26.66 3.45 4.61
C ILE A 76 -28.13 3.25 4.94
N LYS A 77 -29.03 3.80 4.11
CA LYS A 77 -30.49 3.75 4.33
C LYS A 77 -31.19 2.76 3.42
N SER A 78 -30.55 2.36 2.32
CA SER A 78 -31.08 1.43 1.34
C SER A 78 -29.99 0.52 0.77
N GLU A 79 -30.36 -0.68 0.35
CA GLU A 79 -29.46 -1.66 -0.29
C GLU A 79 -28.74 -1.08 -1.52
N LYS A 80 -29.41 -0.19 -2.28
CA LYS A 80 -28.84 0.47 -3.46
C LYS A 80 -27.65 1.38 -3.15
N GLU A 81 -27.44 1.73 -1.88
CA GLU A 81 -26.36 2.60 -1.44
C GLU A 81 -25.10 1.82 -1.02
N ILE A 82 -25.17 0.49 -0.89
CA ILE A 82 -24.05 -0.36 -0.44
C ILE A 82 -22.88 -0.30 -1.43
N GLU A 83 -23.12 -0.61 -2.71
CA GLU A 83 -22.07 -0.58 -3.74
C GLU A 83 -21.46 0.83 -3.93
N PRO A 84 -22.26 1.91 -4.06
CA PRO A 84 -21.72 3.27 -4.11
C PRO A 84 -20.85 3.64 -2.91
N MET A 85 -21.18 3.12 -1.72
CA MET A 85 -20.41 3.37 -0.51
C MET A 85 -19.04 2.67 -0.57
N LEU A 86 -19.00 1.38 -0.92
CA LEU A 86 -17.73 0.65 -1.10
C LEU A 86 -16.83 1.31 -2.16
N LYS A 87 -17.43 1.76 -3.28
CA LYS A 87 -16.69 2.49 -4.32
C LYS A 87 -16.14 3.83 -3.83
N ARG A 88 -16.91 4.54 -3.00
CA ARG A 88 -16.46 5.81 -2.40
C ARG A 88 -15.30 5.60 -1.44
N GLN A 89 -15.28 4.50 -0.69
CA GLN A 89 -14.14 4.14 0.16
C GLN A 89 -12.84 4.01 -0.65
N LEU A 90 -12.89 3.35 -1.82
CA LEU A 90 -11.75 3.25 -2.74
C LEU A 90 -11.28 4.61 -3.28
N ILE A 91 -12.22 5.50 -3.63
CA ILE A 91 -11.88 6.83 -4.15
C ILE A 91 -11.23 7.69 -3.05
N ILE A 92 -11.82 7.72 -1.85
CA ILE A 92 -11.31 8.51 -0.72
C ILE A 92 -9.92 8.02 -0.32
N SER A 93 -9.72 6.70 -0.16
CA SER A 93 -8.41 6.15 0.20
C SER A 93 -7.36 6.46 -0.87
N THR A 94 -7.70 6.38 -2.16
CA THR A 94 -6.78 6.69 -3.25
C THR A 94 -6.34 8.16 -3.23
N VAL A 95 -7.27 9.10 -3.02
CA VAL A 95 -6.95 10.53 -2.96
C VAL A 95 -6.08 10.84 -1.75
N LEU A 96 -6.46 10.34 -0.57
CA LEU A 96 -5.68 10.56 0.66
C LEU A 96 -4.30 9.90 0.57
N MET A 97 -4.21 8.70 -0.01
CA MET A 97 -2.95 8.00 -0.18
C MET A 97 -2.05 8.69 -1.19
N THR A 98 -2.59 9.31 -2.25
CA THR A 98 -1.80 10.10 -3.20
C THR A 98 -1.09 11.26 -2.48
N ILE A 99 -1.80 11.96 -1.59
CA ILE A 99 -1.22 13.03 -0.75
C ILE A 99 -0.20 12.44 0.24
N GLY A 100 -0.54 11.33 0.89
CA GLY A 100 0.35 10.64 1.84
C GLY A 100 1.66 10.18 1.19
N ILE A 101 1.61 9.59 0.00
CA ILE A 101 2.78 9.19 -0.78
C ILE A 101 3.63 10.41 -1.12
N ALA A 102 3.02 11.50 -1.61
CA ALA A 102 3.78 12.71 -1.92
C ALA A 102 4.55 13.23 -0.68
N ILE A 103 3.88 13.32 0.48
CA ILE A 103 4.52 13.73 1.73
C ILE A 103 5.68 12.78 2.11
N VAL A 104 5.45 11.47 2.05
CA VAL A 104 6.48 10.47 2.37
C VAL A 104 7.66 10.57 1.39
N SER A 105 7.42 10.75 0.09
CA SER A 105 8.47 10.92 -0.91
C SER A 105 9.33 12.16 -0.63
N PHE A 106 8.73 13.28 -0.24
CA PHE A 106 9.48 14.51 0.07
C PHE A 106 10.32 14.41 1.36
N ILE A 107 9.91 13.57 2.32
CA ILE A 107 10.59 13.47 3.62
C ILE A 107 11.62 12.32 3.62
N ALA A 108 11.30 11.19 2.99
CA ALA A 108 12.08 9.95 3.11
C ALA A 108 13.04 9.69 1.94
N LEU A 109 12.93 10.41 0.83
CA LEU A 109 13.85 10.25 -0.30
C LEU A 109 14.75 11.49 -0.45
N PRO A 110 16.05 11.31 -0.74
CA PRO A 110 16.93 12.42 -1.06
C PRO A 110 16.55 13.06 -2.41
N SER A 111 16.95 14.32 -2.61
CA SER A 111 16.67 15.09 -3.83
C SER A 111 17.24 14.46 -5.11
N SER A 112 18.28 13.64 -4.97
CA SER A 112 18.84 12.84 -6.06
C SER A 112 19.37 11.52 -5.54
N PHE A 113 19.10 10.43 -6.26
CA PHE A 113 19.58 9.09 -5.94
C PHE A 113 19.83 8.27 -7.21
N GLU A 114 20.56 7.17 -7.09
CA GLU A 114 20.84 6.26 -8.21
C GLU A 114 20.11 4.94 -8.01
N LEU A 115 19.31 4.53 -9.01
CA LEU A 115 18.70 3.21 -9.06
C LEU A 115 19.53 2.27 -9.94
N PHE A 116 19.61 1.01 -9.53
CA PHE A 116 20.19 -0.05 -10.33
C PHE A 116 19.34 -0.37 -11.56
N ASP A 117 19.98 -0.44 -12.73
CA ASP A 117 19.33 -0.72 -14.02
C ASP A 117 20.17 -1.70 -14.86
N LEU A 118 20.15 -2.99 -14.48
CA LEU A 118 20.72 -4.11 -15.25
C LEU A 118 22.13 -3.87 -15.84
N GLY A 119 23.02 -3.26 -15.04
CA GLY A 119 24.40 -2.93 -15.44
C GLY A 119 24.64 -1.44 -15.73
N SER A 120 23.59 -0.63 -15.77
CA SER A 120 23.61 0.82 -15.74
C SER A 120 23.16 1.35 -14.38
N LYS A 121 23.49 2.62 -14.10
CA LYS A 121 22.94 3.37 -12.97
C LYS A 121 22.06 4.48 -13.49
N LYS A 122 20.81 4.53 -13.03
CA LYS A 122 19.85 5.57 -13.41
C LYS A 122 19.78 6.62 -12.31
N THR A 123 20.24 7.82 -12.59
CA THR A 123 20.06 8.97 -11.68
C THR A 123 18.62 9.46 -11.74
N VAL A 124 17.96 9.48 -10.59
CA VAL A 124 16.62 10.03 -10.39
C VAL A 124 16.75 11.34 -9.60
N LYS A 125 15.99 12.36 -9.97
CA LYS A 125 15.92 13.65 -9.29
C LYS A 125 14.45 13.97 -8.99
N ASN A 126 14.18 14.47 -7.79
CA ASN A 126 12.88 15.01 -7.41
C ASN A 126 12.65 16.40 -8.04
#